data_AF-A0A437LWV6-F1
#
_entry.id   AF-A0A437LWV6-F1
#
_cell.length_a   1.000
_cell.length_b   1.000
_cell.length_c   1.000
_cell.angle_alpha   90.00
_cell.angle_beta   90.00
_cell.angle_gamma   90.00
#
_symmetry.space_group_name_H-M   'P 1'
#
loop_
_entity.id
_entity.type
_entity.pdbx_description
1 polymer ?
#
loop_
_entity_poly.entity_id
_entity_poly.type
_entity_poly.pdbx_seq_one_letter_code
_entity_poly.pdbx_strand_id
1 'polypeptide(L)'
;MTSAPISPEDFAARARAIAETMAGHAAHHALDILTNDVLRGLGYGEGIDIFERAVSHWHAAADPYPYRGPCPDCEAAADKRAAA
;
A
#
# COMPACT_ATOMS: atom_id res chain seq x y z
N MET A 1 23.90 -2.03 -4.27
CA MET A 1 23.68 -0.90 -5.19
C MET A 1 22.28 -0.41 -4.95
N THR A 2 22.11 0.77 -4.35
CA THR A 2 20.80 1.42 -4.26
C THR A 2 20.44 1.92 -5.66
N SER A 3 19.33 1.43 -6.20
CA SER A 3 18.76 2.00 -7.43
C SER A 3 18.49 3.49 -7.20
N ALA A 4 18.67 4.31 -8.23
CA ALA A 4 18.38 5.74 -8.13
C ALA A 4 16.90 5.94 -7.68
N PRO A 5 16.60 6.96 -6.86
CA PRO A 5 15.24 7.24 -6.45
C PRO A 5 14.37 7.46 -7.69
N ILE A 6 13.17 6.88 -7.68
CA ILE A 6 12.16 7.16 -8.70
C ILE A 6 11.83 8.66 -8.72
N SER A 7 11.64 9.23 -9.92
CA SER A 7 11.24 10.62 -10.05
C SER A 7 9.80 10.83 -9.52
N PRO A 8 9.44 12.05 -9.08
CA PRO A 8 8.05 12.37 -8.73
C PRO A 8 7.05 12.09 -9.86
N GLU A 9 7.45 12.36 -11.11
CA GLU A 9 6.62 12.12 -12.30
C GLU A 9 6.36 10.62 -12.51
N ASP A 10 7.40 9.79 -12.40
CA ASP A 10 7.28 8.34 -12.56
C ASP A 10 6.49 7.71 -11.40
N PHE A 11 6.67 8.21 -10.17
CA PHE A 11 5.86 7.79 -9.03
C PHE A 11 4.37 8.06 -9.30
N ALA A 12 4.04 9.28 -9.75
CA ALA A 12 2.67 9.65 -10.06
C ALA A 12 2.11 8.82 -11.23
N ALA A 13 2.90 8.52 -12.26
CA ALA A 13 2.49 7.68 -13.37
C ALA A 13 2.18 6.25 -12.91
N ARG A 14 3.04 5.64 -12.07
CA ARG A 14 2.81 4.29 -11.53
C ARG A 14 1.62 4.24 -10.59
N ALA A 15 1.44 5.23 -9.73
CA ALA A 15 0.29 5.30 -8.83
C ALA A 15 -1.04 5.39 -9.60
N ARG A 16 -1.09 6.19 -10.67
CA ARG A 16 -2.26 6.25 -11.57
C ARG A 16 -2.53 4.90 -12.22
N ALA A 17 -1.51 4.25 -12.77
CA ALA A 17 -1.66 2.93 -13.38
C ALA A 17 -2.23 1.89 -12.39
N ILE A 18 -1.76 1.88 -11.13
CA ILE A 18 -2.30 0.99 -10.10
C ILE A 18 -3.78 1.31 -9.82
N ALA A 19 -4.12 2.59 -9.65
CA ALA A 19 -5.49 3.02 -9.37
C ALA A 19 -6.46 2.74 -10.54
N GLU A 20 -5.98 2.76 -11.78
CA GLU A 20 -6.77 2.50 -12.99
C GLU A 20 -6.96 0.99 -13.26
N THR A 21 -6.01 0.15 -12.85
CA THR A 21 -5.98 -1.27 -13.24
C THR A 21 -6.24 -2.25 -12.09
N MET A 22 -6.20 -1.79 -10.84
CA MET A 22 -6.37 -2.61 -9.66
C MET A 22 -7.45 -2.03 -8.75
N ALA A 23 -8.01 -2.85 -7.85
CA ALA A 23 -8.99 -2.41 -6.87
C ALA A 23 -8.80 -3.08 -5.50
N GLY A 24 -9.39 -2.48 -4.47
CA GLY A 24 -9.43 -3.00 -3.11
C GLY A 24 -8.05 -3.26 -2.52
N HIS A 25 -7.92 -4.38 -1.79
CA HIS A 25 -6.68 -4.75 -1.10
C HIS A 25 -5.47 -4.88 -2.05
N ALA A 26 -5.68 -5.37 -3.27
CA ALA A 26 -4.59 -5.52 -4.24
C ALA A 26 -4.01 -4.17 -4.68
N ALA A 27 -4.88 -3.17 -4.92
CA ALA A 27 -4.44 -1.81 -5.26
C ALA A 27 -3.71 -1.16 -4.08
N HIS A 28 -4.25 -1.31 -2.86
CA HIS A 28 -3.64 -0.79 -1.64
C HIS A 28 -2.23 -1.37 -1.43
N HIS A 29 -2.09 -2.69 -1.45
CA HIS A 29 -0.81 -3.35 -1.27
C HIS A 29 0.22 -2.95 -2.34
N ALA A 30 -0.21 -2.76 -3.60
CA ALA A 30 0.67 -2.29 -4.66
C ALA A 30 1.14 -0.84 -4.45
N LEU A 31 0.29 0.04 -3.90
CA LEU A 31 0.65 1.41 -3.54
C LEU A 31 1.60 1.46 -2.33
N ASP A 32 1.43 0.57 -1.34
CA ASP A 32 2.33 0.44 -0.20
C ASP A 32 3.74 0.07 -0.65
N ILE A 33 3.86 -0.96 -1.50
CA ILE A 33 5.15 -1.37 -2.08
C ILE A 33 5.78 -0.20 -2.83
N LEU A 34 5.02 0.47 -3.71
CA LEU A 34 5.52 1.61 -4.48
C LEU A 34 6.05 2.72 -3.55
N THR A 35 5.34 3.02 -2.48
CA THR A 35 5.72 4.08 -1.52
C THR A 35 6.94 3.67 -0.70
N ASN A 36 7.01 2.43 -0.24
CA ASN A 36 8.15 1.90 0.48
C ASN A 36 9.42 1.92 -0.39
N ASP A 37 9.31 1.55 -1.67
CA ASP A 37 10.41 1.60 -2.63
C ASP A 37 10.94 3.04 -2.82
N VAL A 38 10.05 4.03 -2.90
CA VAL A 38 10.45 5.45 -2.98
C VAL A 38 11.22 5.85 -1.74
N LEU A 39 10.69 5.56 -0.55
CA LEU A 39 11.32 5.92 0.73
C LEU A 39 12.68 5.24 0.90
N ARG A 40 12.81 3.98 0.48
CA ARG A 40 14.10 3.27 0.43
C ARG A 40 15.08 3.98 -0.49
N GLY A 41 14.66 4.38 -1.69
CA GLY A 41 15.48 5.13 -2.65
C GLY A 41 15.94 6.51 -2.13
N LEU A 42 15.15 7.14 -1.26
CA LEU A 42 15.47 8.41 -0.59
C LEU A 42 16.38 8.26 0.64
N GLY A 43 16.77 7.04 1.01
CA GLY A 43 17.68 6.78 2.13
C GLY A 43 16.99 6.37 3.44
N TYR A 44 15.67 6.21 3.47
CA TYR A 44 14.92 5.77 4.66
C TYR A 44 14.87 4.24 4.83
N GLY A 45 15.75 3.49 4.16
CA GLY A 45 15.65 2.04 4.05
C GLY A 45 15.63 1.29 5.37
N GLU A 46 16.47 1.68 6.34
CA GLU A 46 16.47 1.06 7.68
C GLU A 46 15.15 1.30 8.42
N GLY A 47 14.57 2.50 8.27
CA GLY A 47 13.27 2.83 8.84
C GLY A 47 12.14 1.99 8.24
N ILE A 48 12.17 1.77 6.92
CA ILE A 48 11.21 0.89 6.24
C ILE A 48 11.36 -0.55 6.71
N ASP A 49 12.59 -1.05 6.89
CA ASP A 49 12.80 -2.40 7.43
C ASP A 49 12.22 -2.57 8.84
N ILE A 50 12.39 -1.57 9.70
CA ILE A 50 11.82 -1.56 11.06
C ILE A 50 10.30 -1.51 10.99
N PHE A 51 9.76 -0.62 10.16
CA PHE A 51 8.32 -0.47 9.96
C PHE A 51 7.69 -1.79 9.49
N GLU A 52 8.20 -2.38 8.40
CA GLU A 52 7.68 -3.62 7.83
C GLU A 52 7.73 -4.77 8.84
N ARG A 53 8.81 -4.89 9.63
CA ARG A 53 8.87 -5.87 10.73
C ARG A 53 7.78 -5.61 11.77
N ALA A 54 7.61 -4.37 12.19
CA ALA A 54 6.62 -3.98 13.19
C ALA A 54 5.19 -4.23 12.72
N VAL A 55 4.88 -4.01 11.44
CA VAL A 55 3.52 -4.19 10.90
C VAL A 55 3.29 -5.53 10.22
N SER A 56 4.32 -6.38 10.07
CA SER A 56 4.23 -7.68 9.39
C SER A 56 3.12 -8.59 9.94
N HIS A 57 2.86 -8.53 11.24
CA HIS A 57 1.81 -9.30 11.90
C HIS A 57 0.40 -8.84 11.51
N TRP A 58 0.23 -7.59 11.06
CA TRP A 58 -1.01 -7.08 10.51
C TRP A 58 -1.27 -7.53 9.06
N HIS A 59 -0.24 -8.04 8.37
CA HIS A 59 -0.34 -8.65 7.04
C HIS A 59 -0.35 -10.19 7.08
N ALA A 60 -0.20 -10.81 8.26
CA ALA A 60 -0.38 -12.24 8.43
C ALA A 60 -1.88 -12.55 8.26
N ALA A 61 -2.22 -13.33 7.23
CA ALA A 61 -3.56 -13.63 6.74
C ALA A 61 -4.52 -14.34 7.72
N ALA A 62 -4.27 -14.31 9.04
CA ALA A 62 -5.01 -15.10 10.02
C ALA A 62 -5.45 -14.37 11.30
N ASP A 63 -5.07 -13.11 11.58
CA ASP A 63 -5.76 -12.33 12.62
C ASP A 63 -5.61 -10.79 12.49
N PRO A 64 -6.58 -10.02 13.02
CA PRO A 64 -6.89 -8.67 12.55
C PRO A 64 -6.02 -7.49 13.07
N TYR A 65 -5.46 -6.61 12.19
CA TYR A 65 -5.64 -5.12 12.36
C TYR A 65 -6.59 -4.53 11.33
N PRO A 66 -7.71 -4.03 11.84
CA PRO A 66 -8.41 -5.15 12.39
C PRO A 66 -9.59 -5.36 11.53
N TYR A 67 -9.89 -6.60 11.19
CA TYR A 67 -10.97 -7.26 11.91
C TYR A 67 -11.41 -8.53 11.18
N ARG A 68 -12.06 -9.45 11.91
CA ARG A 68 -12.80 -10.55 11.28
C ARG A 68 -14.11 -10.01 10.72
N GLY A 69 -14.15 -9.89 9.40
CA GLY A 69 -15.22 -9.38 8.54
C GLY A 69 -14.62 -9.05 7.18
N PRO A 70 -15.42 -8.77 6.13
CA PRO A 70 -14.86 -8.20 4.92
C PRO A 70 -14.10 -6.93 5.27
N CYS A 71 -12.98 -6.67 4.56
CA CYS A 71 -12.08 -5.57 4.89
C CYS A 71 -12.91 -4.30 5.13
N PRO A 72 -13.02 -3.82 6.39
CA PRO A 72 -14.02 -2.80 6.74
C PRO A 72 -13.85 -1.53 5.90
N ASP A 73 -12.62 -1.23 5.48
CA ASP A 73 -12.28 -0.07 4.64
C ASP A 73 -12.58 -0.29 3.15
N CYS A 74 -12.46 -1.52 2.65
CA CYS A 74 -12.79 -1.83 1.26
C CYS A 74 -14.31 -1.98 1.05
N GLU A 75 -15.05 -2.42 2.06
CA GLU A 75 -16.52 -2.54 1.98
C GLU A 75 -17.27 -1.26 2.37
N ALA A 76 -16.83 -0.47 3.36
CA ALA A 76 -17.45 0.85 3.62
C ALA A 76 -17.31 1.84 2.44
N ALA A 77 -16.24 1.68 1.65
CA ALA A 77 -16.05 2.41 0.40
C ALA A 77 -16.95 1.90 -0.74
N ALA A 78 -17.40 0.65 -0.70
CA ALA A 78 -18.36 0.08 -1.64
C ALA A 78 -19.78 0.53 -1.32
N ASP A 79 -20.17 0.55 -0.04
CA ASP A 79 -21.50 1.01 0.41
C ASP A 79 -21.73 2.51 0.13
N LYS A 80 -20.71 3.35 0.32
CA LYS A 80 -20.79 4.79 -0.02
C LYS A 80 -20.89 5.07 -1.52
N ARG A 81 -20.34 4.19 -2.37
CA ARG A 81 -20.52 4.27 -3.83
C ARG A 81 -21.90 3.79 -4.28
N ALA A 82 -22.55 2.92 -3.50
CA ALA A 82 -23.89 2.43 -3.76
C ALA A 82 -25.01 3.38 -3.27
N ALA A 83 -24.71 4.31 -2.37
CA ALA A 83 -25.65 5.29 -1.80
C ALA A 83 -25.56 6.71 -2.41
N ALA A 84 -24.64 6.94 -3.35
CA ALA A 84 -24.43 8.19 -4.09
C ALA A 84 -24.85 8.03 -5.56
#